data_AF-A0A376LK18-F1
#
_entry.id   AF-A0A376LK18-F1
#
_cell.length_a   1.000
_cell.length_b   1.000
_cell.length_c   1.000
_cell.angle_alpha   90.00
_cell.angle_beta   90.00
_cell.angle_gamma   90.00
#
_symmetry.space_group_name_H-M   'P 1'
#
loop_
_entity.id
_entity.type
_entity.pdbx_description
1 polymer ?
#
loop_
_entity_poly.entity_id
_entity_poly.type
_entity_poly.pdbx_seq_one_letter_code
_entity_poly.pdbx_strand_id
1 'polypeptide(L)'
;MPTSHENALQQRCQQIVTSPVLSPEQKRHFLALEAENNLPYPQLPAEARRALDEGVICDMFEGHAPYKPRYVLPDYARFLANGSEWLELEGAKDLDDALSLLTFFTTTYRRSHQCRSTWGNWMRCCNRMLEF
;
A
#
# COMPACT_ATOMS: atom_id res chain seq x y z
N MET A 1 23.87 -4.89 22.60
CA MET A 1 23.74 -3.42 22.66
C MET A 1 23.02 -3.02 21.39
N PRO A 2 21.85 -2.36 21.46
CA PRO A 2 21.17 -1.90 20.25
C PRO A 2 22.10 -0.98 19.46
N THR A 3 22.13 -1.16 18.15
CA THR A 3 22.93 -0.35 17.24
C THR A 3 22.39 1.09 17.22
N SER A 4 23.23 2.07 16.87
CA SER A 4 22.79 3.48 16.74
C SER A 4 21.58 3.63 15.80
N HIS A 5 21.48 2.78 14.78
CA HIS A 5 20.37 2.71 13.83
C HIS A 5 19.05 2.24 14.49
N GLU A 6 19.09 1.19 15.30
CA GLU A 6 17.91 0.69 16.03
C GLU A 6 17.37 1.74 17.01
N ASN A 7 18.25 2.48 17.67
CA ASN A 7 17.87 3.58 18.55
C ASN A 7 17.20 4.73 17.78
N ALA A 8 17.66 5.03 16.56
CA ALA A 8 17.08 6.09 15.72
C ALA A 8 15.66 5.71 15.22
N LEU A 9 15.45 4.46 14.82
CA LEU A 9 14.11 3.96 14.46
C LEU A 9 13.14 4.07 15.65
N GLN A 10 13.56 3.61 16.83
CA GLN A 10 12.72 3.65 18.03
C GLN A 10 12.30 5.07 18.39
N GLN A 11 13.20 6.05 18.25
CA GLN A 11 12.89 7.47 18.47
C GLN A 11 11.83 8.01 17.48
N ARG A 12 11.97 7.70 16.18
CA ARG A 12 10.99 8.12 15.17
C ARG A 12 9.61 7.49 15.42
N CYS A 13 9.57 6.20 15.71
CA CYS A 13 8.33 5.52 16.09
C CYS A 13 7.69 6.14 17.34
N GLN A 14 8.49 6.48 18.37
CA GLN A 14 8.01 7.15 19.57
C GLN A 14 7.37 8.50 19.24
N GLN A 15 8.01 9.32 18.41
CA GLN A 15 7.47 10.62 17.97
C GLN A 15 6.13 10.46 17.27
N ILE A 16 5.96 9.45 16.41
CA ILE A 16 4.71 9.18 15.70
C ILE A 16 3.59 8.81 16.69
N VAL A 17 3.84 7.88 17.61
CA VAL A 17 2.78 7.41 18.54
C VAL A 17 2.35 8.49 19.52
N THR A 18 3.29 9.32 20.00
CA THR A 18 2.99 10.39 20.96
C THR A 18 2.51 11.70 20.31
N SER A 19 2.56 11.81 18.98
CA SER A 19 2.18 13.05 18.30
C SER A 19 0.72 13.43 18.57
N PRO A 20 0.43 14.67 19.00
CA PRO A 20 -0.93 15.15 19.23
C PRO A 20 -1.62 15.64 17.94
N VAL A 21 -0.86 15.89 16.87
CA VAL A 21 -1.38 16.43 15.60
C VAL A 21 -1.78 15.33 14.60
N LEU A 22 -1.37 14.08 14.84
CA LEU A 22 -1.64 12.96 13.95
C LEU A 22 -2.91 12.22 14.38
N SER A 23 -3.80 11.97 13.42
CA SER A 23 -4.93 11.07 13.61
C SER A 23 -4.47 9.61 13.80
N PRO A 24 -5.30 8.72 14.38
CA PRO A 24 -4.97 7.30 14.50
C PRO A 24 -4.62 6.62 13.17
N GLU A 25 -5.25 7.05 12.07
CA GLU A 25 -4.98 6.55 10.73
C GLU A 25 -3.62 7.03 10.21
N GLN A 26 -3.31 8.31 10.39
CA GLN A 26 -2.01 8.88 10.02
C GLN A 26 -0.88 8.23 10.82
N LYS A 27 -1.06 8.03 12.14
CA LYS A 27 -0.07 7.32 12.97
C LYS A 27 0.23 5.93 12.44
N ARG A 28 -0.82 5.16 12.11
CA ARG A 28 -0.67 3.83 11.53
C ARG A 28 0.09 3.87 10.20
N HIS A 29 -0.23 4.83 9.34
CA HIS A 29 0.44 5.00 8.05
C HIS A 29 1.93 5.33 8.22
N PHE A 30 2.28 6.31 9.05
CA PHE A 30 3.68 6.69 9.27
C PHE A 30 4.49 5.57 9.95
N LEU A 31 3.90 4.82 10.87
CA LEU A 31 4.57 3.64 11.45
C LEU A 31 4.87 2.56 10.40
N ALA A 32 3.97 2.35 9.44
CA ALA A 32 4.23 1.44 8.33
C ALA A 32 5.40 1.93 7.45
N LEU A 33 5.43 3.23 7.14
CA LEU A 33 6.54 3.83 6.36
C LEU A 33 7.89 3.69 7.06
N GLU A 34 7.94 3.91 8.38
CA GLU A 34 9.18 3.69 9.16
C GLU A 34 9.63 2.23 9.12
N ALA A 35 8.70 1.28 9.16
CA ALA A 35 9.01 -0.13 9.04
C ALA A 35 9.52 -0.50 7.63
N GLU A 36 8.91 0.05 6.58
CA GLU A 36 9.34 -0.13 5.18
C GLU A 36 10.75 0.44 4.95
N ASN A 37 11.02 1.64 5.45
CA ASN A 37 12.31 2.33 5.29
C ASN A 37 13.43 1.73 6.15
N ASN A 38 13.08 0.96 7.18
CA ASN A 38 14.05 0.20 7.95
C ASN A 38 14.58 -1.03 7.20
N LEU A 39 13.95 -1.42 6.09
CA LEU A 39 14.43 -2.50 5.24
C LEU A 39 15.53 -2.00 4.28
N PRO A 40 16.44 -2.90 3.84
CA PRO A 40 17.47 -2.54 2.88
C PRO A 40 16.88 -2.07 1.55
N TYR A 41 17.41 -0.96 1.02
CA TYR A 41 17.10 -0.52 -0.33
C TYR A 41 17.59 -1.55 -1.37
N PRO A 42 16.89 -1.74 -2.50
CA PRO A 42 17.35 -2.56 -3.60
C PRO A 42 18.77 -2.22 -4.04
N GLN A 43 19.55 -3.23 -4.43
CA GLN A 43 20.90 -2.98 -4.93
C GLN A 43 20.83 -2.20 -6.25
N LEU A 44 21.41 -1.00 -6.25
CA LEU A 44 21.49 -0.13 -7.43
C LEU A 44 22.91 -0.14 -7.99
N PRO A 45 23.09 -0.06 -9.31
CA PRO A 45 24.39 0.28 -9.91
C PRO A 45 24.95 1.58 -9.33
N ALA A 46 26.28 1.70 -9.23
CA ALA A 46 26.92 2.85 -8.59
C ALA A 46 26.54 4.20 -9.25
N GLU A 47 26.35 4.22 -10.56
CA GLU A 47 25.92 5.42 -11.29
C GLU A 47 24.48 5.82 -10.94
N ALA A 48 23.58 4.84 -10.81
CA ALA A 48 22.20 5.08 -10.40
C ALA A 48 22.11 5.56 -8.94
N ARG A 49 22.92 4.98 -8.04
CA ARG A 49 23.04 5.45 -6.65
C ARG A 49 23.49 6.91 -6.61
N ARG A 50 24.56 7.26 -7.32
CA ARG A 50 25.04 8.65 -7.40
C ARG A 50 24.00 9.60 -7.96
N ALA A 51 23.33 9.24 -9.04
CA ALA A 51 22.28 10.08 -9.62
C ALA A 51 21.11 10.31 -8.66
N LEU A 52 20.76 9.31 -7.84
CA LEU A 52 19.73 9.43 -6.81
C LEU A 52 20.19 10.33 -5.66
N ASP A 53 21.43 10.14 -5.17
CA ASP A 53 22.00 10.93 -4.09
C ASP A 53 22.23 12.41 -4.48
N GLU A 54 22.56 12.67 -5.75
CA GLU A 54 22.70 14.02 -6.34
C GLU A 54 21.33 14.67 -6.69
N GLY A 55 20.22 13.92 -6.58
CA GLY A 55 18.88 14.40 -6.90
C GLY A 55 18.59 14.54 -8.41
N VAL A 56 19.42 13.94 -9.26
CA VAL A 56 19.24 13.88 -10.73
C VAL A 56 18.07 12.96 -11.08
N ILE A 57 17.91 11.87 -10.33
CA ILE A 57 16.74 10.98 -10.41
C ILE A 57 15.98 11.02 -9.07
N CYS A 58 14.67 10.79 -9.13
CA CYS A 58 13.79 10.78 -7.96
C CYS A 58 13.01 9.47 -7.96
N ASP A 59 13.08 8.72 -6.86
CA ASP A 59 12.31 7.50 -6.64
C ASP A 59 10.89 7.78 -6.10
N MET A 60 10.46 9.04 -6.22
CA MET A 60 9.15 9.52 -5.80
C MET A 60 8.86 9.33 -4.30
N PHE A 61 9.90 9.12 -3.47
CA PHE A 61 9.80 8.90 -2.03
C PHE A 61 8.89 7.72 -1.67
N GLU A 62 8.94 6.64 -2.47
CA GLU A 62 8.13 5.43 -2.24
C GLU A 62 8.59 4.58 -1.05
N GLY A 63 9.76 4.89 -0.51
CA GLY A 63 10.40 4.11 0.54
C GLY A 63 11.23 2.97 0.00
N HIS A 64 11.94 2.29 0.89
CA HIS A 64 12.98 1.33 0.49
C HIS A 64 12.44 0.01 -0.04
N ALA A 65 11.31 -0.45 0.49
CA ALA A 65 10.74 -1.76 0.16
C ALA A 65 9.21 -1.67 0.10
N PRO A 66 8.64 -0.98 -0.91
CA PRO A 66 7.20 -0.82 -1.02
C PRO A 66 6.54 -2.19 -1.23
N TYR A 67 5.64 -2.55 -0.31
CA TYR A 67 4.91 -3.83 -0.39
C TYR A 67 3.62 -3.73 -1.21
N LYS A 68 3.32 -2.54 -1.75
CA LYS A 68 2.13 -2.26 -2.58
C LYS A 68 2.51 -1.61 -3.92
N PRO A 69 1.98 -2.05 -5.07
CA PRO A 69 2.04 -1.29 -6.31
C PRO A 69 1.40 0.09 -6.16
N ARG A 70 1.97 1.06 -6.88
CA ARG A 70 1.44 2.41 -7.00
C ARG A 70 0.14 2.45 -7.81
N TYR A 71 0.04 1.61 -8.83
CA TYR A 71 -1.11 1.53 -9.72
C TYR A 71 -1.50 0.08 -9.95
N VAL A 72 -2.81 -0.14 -10.03
CA VAL A 72 -3.42 -1.41 -10.42
C VAL A 72 -4.53 -1.05 -11.39
N LEU A 73 -4.67 -1.82 -12.46
CA LEU A 73 -5.76 -1.71 -13.41
C LEU A 73 -6.67 -2.94 -13.30
N PRO A 74 -7.84 -2.83 -12.66
CA PRO A 74 -8.81 -3.91 -12.60
C PRO A 74 -9.42 -4.20 -13.96
N ASP A 75 -9.67 -5.48 -14.24
CA ASP A 75 -10.54 -5.89 -15.34
C ASP A 75 -12.01 -5.63 -14.97
N TYR A 76 -12.46 -4.41 -15.22
CA TYR A 76 -13.83 -3.99 -14.92
C TYR A 76 -14.87 -4.76 -15.72
N ALA A 77 -14.54 -5.24 -16.93
CA ALA A 77 -15.48 -6.02 -17.73
C ALA A 77 -15.78 -7.36 -17.05
N ARG A 78 -14.74 -8.05 -16.57
CA ARG A 78 -14.88 -9.31 -15.83
C ARG A 78 -15.53 -9.09 -14.46
N PHE A 79 -15.17 -8.03 -13.75
CA PHE A 79 -15.80 -7.66 -12.46
C PHE A 79 -17.30 -7.40 -12.59
N LEU A 80 -17.70 -6.64 -13.61
CA LEU A 80 -19.12 -6.34 -13.82
C LEU A 80 -19.90 -7.58 -14.25
N ALA A 81 -19.29 -8.48 -15.02
CA ALA A 81 -19.93 -9.71 -15.46
C ALA A 81 -20.14 -10.73 -14.33
N ASN A 82 -19.13 -10.91 -13.48
CA ASN A 82 -19.11 -12.01 -12.51
C ASN A 82 -19.31 -11.56 -11.06
N GLY A 83 -19.10 -10.27 -10.78
CA GLY A 83 -19.02 -9.75 -9.43
C GLY A 83 -17.67 -10.08 -8.77
N SER A 84 -17.67 -10.24 -7.45
CA SER A 84 -16.49 -10.67 -6.70
C SER A 84 -16.94 -11.53 -5.53
N GLU A 85 -16.56 -12.81 -5.55
CA GLU A 85 -16.85 -13.76 -4.46
C GLU A 85 -16.26 -13.28 -3.13
N TRP A 86 -15.05 -12.69 -3.17
CA TRP A 86 -14.39 -12.14 -1.99
C TRP A 86 -15.14 -10.97 -1.35
N LEU A 87 -15.81 -10.15 -2.18
CA LEU A 87 -16.61 -9.02 -1.70
C LEU A 87 -18.08 -9.42 -1.47
N GLU A 88 -18.43 -10.68 -1.71
CA GLU A 88 -19.82 -11.17 -1.69
C GLU A 88 -20.74 -10.34 -2.62
N LEU A 89 -20.21 -9.94 -3.77
CA LEU A 89 -20.92 -9.16 -4.79
C LEU A 89 -21.24 -10.02 -6.00
N GLU A 90 -22.49 -10.02 -6.45
CA GLU A 90 -22.91 -10.61 -7.72
C GLU A 90 -22.57 -9.68 -8.90
N GLY A 91 -22.55 -10.24 -10.11
CA GLY A 91 -22.42 -9.46 -11.35
C GLY A 91 -23.61 -8.52 -11.59
N ALA A 92 -23.35 -7.41 -12.27
CA ALA A 92 -24.36 -6.41 -12.58
C ALA A 92 -25.42 -6.94 -13.55
N LYS A 93 -26.70 -6.73 -13.21
CA LYS A 93 -27.83 -7.09 -14.09
C LYS A 93 -28.34 -5.87 -14.86
N ASP A 94 -28.13 -4.68 -14.32
CA ASP A 94 -28.48 -3.41 -14.93
C ASP A 94 -27.43 -2.32 -14.67
N LEU A 95 -27.74 -1.09 -15.11
CA LEU A 95 -26.85 0.05 -14.96
C LEU A 95 -26.68 0.48 -13.50
N ASP A 96 -27.73 0.38 -12.68
CA ASP A 96 -27.69 0.80 -11.29
C ASP A 96 -26.83 -0.14 -10.45
N ASP A 97 -26.89 -1.45 -10.73
CA ASP A 97 -25.97 -2.44 -10.20
C ASP A 97 -24.52 -2.11 -10.61
N ALA A 98 -24.28 -1.83 -11.90
CA ALA A 98 -22.94 -1.53 -12.39
C ALA A 98 -22.33 -0.30 -11.70
N LEU A 99 -23.11 0.78 -11.55
CA LEU A 99 -22.67 1.99 -10.85
C LEU A 99 -22.41 1.74 -9.36
N SER A 100 -23.27 0.94 -8.72
CA SER A 100 -23.12 0.54 -7.32
C SER A 100 -21.84 -0.28 -7.12
N LEU A 101 -21.64 -1.31 -7.94
CA LEU A 101 -20.45 -2.17 -7.91
C LEU A 101 -19.16 -1.37 -8.08
N LEU A 102 -19.10 -0.43 -9.04
CA LEU A 102 -17.91 0.42 -9.24
C LEU A 102 -17.66 1.35 -8.05
N THR A 103 -18.71 1.87 -7.43
CA THR A 103 -18.60 2.71 -6.22
C THR A 103 -18.08 1.90 -5.03
N PHE A 104 -18.61 0.69 -4.83
CA PHE A 104 -18.14 -0.23 -3.80
C PHE A 104 -16.70 -0.67 -4.04
N PHE A 105 -16.36 -1.01 -5.28
CA PHE A 105 -15.01 -1.43 -5.66
C PHE A 105 -13.99 -0.32 -5.39
N THR A 106 -14.23 0.89 -5.87
CA THR A 106 -13.29 2.01 -5.68
C THR A 106 -13.12 2.40 -4.21
N THR A 107 -14.21 2.38 -3.43
CA THR A 107 -14.17 2.67 -1.99
C THR A 107 -13.43 1.58 -1.22
N THR A 108 -13.74 0.32 -1.53
CA THR A 108 -13.12 -0.84 -0.86
C THR A 108 -11.66 -0.96 -1.26
N TYR A 109 -11.30 -0.72 -2.52
CA TYR A 109 -9.92 -0.73 -3.00
C TYR A 109 -9.09 0.37 -2.32
N ARG A 110 -9.65 1.58 -2.19
CA ARG A 110 -9.01 2.65 -1.40
C ARG A 110 -8.81 2.29 0.06
N ARG A 111 -9.76 1.56 0.68
CA ARG A 111 -9.69 1.14 2.09
C ARG A 111 -8.90 -0.14 2.33
N SER A 112 -8.76 -1.01 1.33
CA SER A 112 -7.98 -2.25 1.41
C SER A 112 -6.47 -1.96 1.41
N HIS A 113 -6.05 -0.77 0.96
CA HIS A 113 -4.73 -0.19 1.27
C HIS A 113 -4.47 0.02 2.77
N GLN A 114 -5.45 -0.24 3.64
CA GLN A 114 -5.37 -0.06 5.10
C GLN A 114 -5.69 -1.30 5.93
N CYS A 115 -6.01 -2.46 5.33
CA CYS A 115 -6.47 -3.63 6.06
C CYS A 115 -5.61 -4.90 5.87
N ARG A 116 -4.84 -5.18 6.93
CA ARG A 116 -4.59 -6.46 7.65
C ARG A 116 -3.95 -7.68 6.95
N SER A 117 -2.90 -8.13 7.67
CA SER A 117 -2.24 -9.45 7.70
C SER A 117 -1.07 -9.64 6.73
N THR A 118 0.10 -9.79 7.36
CA THR A 118 1.32 -10.50 6.96
C THR A 118 1.66 -10.60 5.47
N TRP A 119 2.92 -10.25 5.15
CA TRP A 119 3.63 -10.25 3.87
C TRP A 119 3.20 -11.22 2.74
N GLY A 120 2.55 -12.36 3.02
CA GLY A 120 2.01 -13.28 2.00
C GLY A 120 0.52 -13.13 1.64
N ASN A 121 -0.28 -12.40 2.43
CA ASN A 121 -1.73 -12.28 2.23
C ASN A 121 -2.15 -11.02 1.47
N TRP A 122 -1.30 -10.00 1.36
CA TRP A 122 -1.69 -8.73 0.74
C TRP A 122 -1.72 -8.80 -0.80
N MET A 123 -0.70 -9.40 -1.44
CA MET A 123 -0.78 -9.75 -2.86
C MET A 123 -1.96 -10.68 -3.14
N ARG A 124 -2.32 -11.56 -2.20
CA ARG A 124 -3.52 -12.39 -2.32
C ARG A 124 -4.82 -11.60 -2.14
N CYS A 125 -4.89 -10.55 -1.34
CA CYS A 125 -6.07 -9.69 -1.20
C CYS A 125 -6.27 -8.79 -2.42
N CYS A 126 -5.21 -8.13 -2.92
CA CYS A 126 -5.30 -7.36 -4.16
C CYS A 126 -5.55 -8.29 -5.35
N ASN A 127 -4.84 -9.41 -5.49
CA ASN A 127 -5.14 -10.36 -6.56
C ASN A 127 -6.54 -10.97 -6.41
N ARG A 128 -7.01 -11.37 -5.22
CA ARG A 128 -8.38 -11.90 -5.06
C ARG A 128 -9.46 -10.88 -5.35
N MET A 129 -9.23 -9.62 -4.99
CA MET A 129 -10.16 -8.54 -5.31
C MET A 129 -10.18 -8.25 -6.82
N LEU A 130 -9.20 -8.75 -7.58
CA LEU A 130 -9.07 -8.65 -9.04
C LEU A 130 -9.24 -10.00 -9.76
N GLU A 131 -9.46 -11.08 -9.00
CA GLU A 131 -9.79 -12.42 -9.49
C GLU A 131 -11.32 -12.45 -9.58
N PHE A 132 -11.81 -12.15 -10.78
CA PHE A 132 -13.23 -12.09 -11.10
C PHE A 132 -13.71 -13.39 -11.76
#